data_AF-A0A744KG00-F1
#
_entry.id   AF-A0A744KG00-F1
#
_cell.length_a   1.000
_cell.length_b   1.000
_cell.length_c   1.000
_cell.angle_alpha   90.00
_cell.angle_beta   90.00
_cell.angle_gamma   90.00
#
_symmetry.space_group_name_H-M   'P 1'
#
loop_
_entity.id
_entity.type
_entity.pdbx_description
1 polymer ?
#
loop_
_entity_poly.entity_id
_entity_poly.type
_entity_poly.pdbx_seq_one_letter_code
_entity_poly.pdbx_strand_id
1 'polypeptide(L)'
;MKKINTETATYSVIEKGGKDGLTLNQLAERNAEYVAEISRLEAKCIAIVAENTALKSAKEIIRYLNANREEASFCGIDDCHIDDAAEAMITPATDAFLAELRTQARNELIDELGSRFTELSKTVEPPELRSGAAGAAAFVSAFRKGTELEIESSVNDAAIIELKQQYSRLQEARYDTPAVKDVIAERQRQQSVEGWTPEHDDEHGDGELALAASCYAENFALFSTWQDGESVDWSDAPQPANWPWSLEWWKPSSPRRDLVKAGALILAEIERGDRAFATDAKERGGVLWLK
;
A
#
# COMPACT_ATOMS: atom_id res chain seq x y z
N MET A 1 -1.43 -29.64 -53.89
CA MET A 1 -2.86 -30.02 -53.69
C MET A 1 -2.97 -31.53 -53.51
N LYS A 2 -3.24 -32.01 -52.30
CA LYS A 2 -4.21 -33.09 -52.00
C LYS A 2 -4.35 -33.26 -50.48
N LYS A 3 -5.44 -32.66 -50.01
CA LYS A 3 -6.28 -32.86 -48.82
C LYS A 3 -5.73 -33.63 -47.61
N ILE A 4 -5.75 -32.89 -46.50
CA ILE A 4 -5.83 -33.33 -45.10
C ILE A 4 -6.97 -34.36 -44.98
N ASN A 5 -6.71 -35.50 -44.31
CA ASN A 5 -7.75 -36.34 -43.75
C ASN A 5 -7.49 -36.54 -42.26
N THR A 6 -8.27 -35.85 -41.45
CA THR A 6 -8.34 -35.95 -39.99
C THR A 6 -9.32 -37.07 -39.64
N GLU A 7 -8.81 -38.23 -39.23
CA GLU A 7 -9.62 -39.29 -38.62
C GLU A 7 -9.12 -39.54 -37.19
N THR A 8 -9.84 -38.93 -36.25
CA THR A 8 -10.26 -39.48 -34.96
C THR A 8 -9.47 -40.68 -34.45
N ALA A 9 -8.40 -40.42 -33.71
CA ALA A 9 -7.86 -41.39 -32.75
C ALA A 9 -8.81 -41.43 -31.54
N THR A 10 -9.72 -42.39 -31.56
CA THR A 10 -10.52 -42.81 -30.41
C THR A 10 -9.61 -43.15 -29.25
N TYR A 11 -9.61 -42.32 -28.20
CA TYR A 11 -9.00 -42.67 -26.92
C TYR A 11 -9.79 -43.83 -26.32
N SER A 12 -9.25 -45.05 -26.48
CA SER A 12 -9.67 -46.20 -25.70
C SER A 12 -9.34 -45.94 -24.24
N VAL A 13 -10.36 -45.59 -23.46
CA VAL A 13 -10.29 -45.61 -21.99
C VAL A 13 -9.97 -47.04 -21.60
N ILE A 14 -8.71 -47.29 -21.25
CA ILE A 14 -8.29 -48.55 -20.65
C ILE A 14 -8.89 -48.58 -19.24
N GLU A 15 -10.05 -49.21 -19.13
CA GLU A 15 -10.57 -49.74 -17.88
C GLU A 15 -9.60 -50.82 -17.36
N LYS A 16 -8.58 -50.39 -16.62
CA LYS A 16 -7.86 -51.23 -15.66
C LYS A 16 -7.63 -50.47 -14.36
N GLY A 17 -8.72 -50.04 -13.74
CA GLY A 17 -8.75 -49.74 -12.31
C GLY A 17 -8.83 -51.05 -11.52
N GLY A 18 -7.68 -51.69 -11.33
CA GLY A 18 -7.54 -52.71 -10.30
C GLY A 18 -7.83 -52.10 -8.92
N LYS A 19 -8.49 -52.89 -8.08
CA LYS A 19 -8.91 -52.61 -6.70
C LYS A 19 -7.86 -51.79 -5.93
N ASP A 20 -8.31 -50.72 -5.27
CA ASP A 20 -7.55 -49.71 -4.48
C ASP A 20 -7.07 -48.44 -5.24
N GLY A 21 -7.77 -48.04 -6.30
CA GLY A 21 -7.54 -46.76 -7.00
C GLY A 21 -8.56 -45.67 -6.62
N LEU A 22 -8.08 -44.44 -6.37
CA LEU A 22 -8.91 -43.24 -6.18
C LEU A 22 -9.89 -43.07 -7.35
N THR A 23 -11.13 -42.67 -7.04
CA THR A 23 -12.15 -42.35 -8.05
C THR A 23 -11.72 -41.15 -8.90
N LEU A 24 -12.26 -41.03 -10.11
CA LEU A 24 -11.95 -39.92 -11.03
C LEU A 24 -12.18 -38.53 -10.38
N ASN A 25 -13.22 -38.42 -9.55
CA ASN A 25 -13.55 -37.19 -8.81
C ASN A 25 -12.50 -36.89 -7.72
N GLN A 26 -12.09 -37.90 -6.95
CA GLN A 26 -11.01 -37.74 -5.96
C GLN A 26 -9.67 -37.40 -6.62
N LEU A 27 -9.43 -37.91 -7.83
CA LEU A 27 -8.24 -37.57 -8.60
C LEU A 27 -8.29 -36.13 -9.10
N ALA A 28 -9.46 -35.65 -9.53
CA ALA A 28 -9.68 -34.27 -9.96
C ALA A 28 -9.51 -33.28 -8.80
N GLU A 29 -10.05 -33.62 -7.63
CA GLU A 29 -9.90 -32.82 -6.41
C GLU A 29 -8.43 -32.71 -5.99
N ARG A 30 -7.71 -33.84 -5.90
CA ARG A 30 -6.28 -33.84 -5.58
C ARG A 30 -5.43 -33.09 -6.61
N ASN A 31 -5.80 -33.16 -7.88
CA ASN A 31 -5.11 -32.39 -8.92
C ASN A 31 -5.37 -30.88 -8.78
N ALA A 32 -6.56 -30.46 -8.37
CA ALA A 32 -6.85 -29.05 -8.09
C ALA A 32 -6.02 -28.54 -6.90
N GLU A 33 -5.89 -29.34 -5.84
CA GLU A 33 -5.02 -29.04 -4.69
C GLU A 33 -3.56 -28.90 -5.10
N TYR A 34 -3.03 -29.83 -5.91
CA TYR A 34 -1.65 -29.73 -6.41
C TYR A 34 -1.41 -28.51 -7.28
N VAL A 35 -2.37 -28.14 -8.14
CA VAL A 35 -2.25 -26.93 -8.97
C VAL A 35 -2.23 -25.67 -8.12
N ALA A 36 -3.06 -25.60 -7.07
CA ALA A 36 -3.07 -24.49 -6.13
C ALA A 36 -1.73 -24.39 -5.37
N GLU A 37 -1.20 -25.52 -4.90
CA GLU A 37 0.08 -25.56 -4.17
C GLU A 37 1.27 -25.21 -5.07
N ILE A 38 1.29 -25.72 -6.31
CA ILE A 38 2.33 -25.36 -7.30
C ILE A 38 2.30 -23.86 -7.55
N SER A 39 1.11 -23.28 -7.75
CA SER A 39 0.96 -21.84 -7.98
C SER A 39 1.45 -21.02 -6.78
N ARG A 40 1.16 -21.49 -5.56
CA ARG A 40 1.65 -20.88 -4.31
C ARG A 40 3.17 -20.92 -4.21
N LEU A 41 3.78 -22.06 -4.50
CA LEU A 41 5.23 -22.24 -4.47
C LEU A 41 5.92 -21.42 -5.56
N GLU A 42 5.35 -21.35 -6.77
CA GLU A 42 5.85 -20.52 -7.86
C GLU A 42 5.86 -19.04 -7.48
N ALA A 43 4.79 -18.53 -6.85
CA ALA A 43 4.72 -17.15 -6.37
C ALA A 43 5.83 -16.83 -5.35
N LYS A 44 6.11 -17.75 -4.42
CA LYS A 44 7.20 -17.58 -3.45
C LYS A 44 8.58 -17.58 -4.11
N CYS A 45 8.81 -18.49 -5.04
CA CYS A 45 10.06 -18.54 -5.80
C CYS A 45 10.27 -17.25 -6.58
N ILE A 46 9.22 -16.71 -7.22
CA ILE A 46 9.29 -15.44 -7.93
C ILE A 46 9.68 -14.29 -6.98
N ALA A 47 9.06 -14.21 -5.79
CA ALA A 47 9.37 -13.19 -4.82
C ALA A 47 10.84 -13.27 -4.32
N ILE A 48 11.32 -14.47 -3.99
CA ILE A 48 12.72 -14.70 -3.58
C ILE A 48 13.69 -14.36 -4.72
N VAL A 49 13.35 -14.68 -5.97
CA VAL A 49 14.18 -14.32 -7.14
C VAL A 49 14.21 -12.81 -7.37
N ALA A 50 13.10 -12.11 -7.15
CA ALA A 50 13.04 -10.66 -7.22
C ALA A 50 13.96 -10.00 -6.17
N GLU A 51 13.91 -10.45 -4.91
CA GLU A 51 14.81 -9.97 -3.85
C GLU A 51 16.28 -10.22 -4.18
N ASN A 52 16.61 -11.42 -4.67
CA ASN A 52 17.98 -11.74 -5.09
C ASN A 52 18.46 -10.85 -6.24
N THR A 53 17.55 -10.38 -7.09
CA THR A 53 17.86 -9.45 -8.17
C THR A 53 18.10 -8.05 -7.61
N ALA A 54 17.22 -7.58 -6.71
CA ALA A 54 17.36 -6.29 -6.03
C ALA A 54 18.65 -6.19 -5.22
N LEU A 55 18.99 -7.22 -4.44
CA LEU A 55 20.24 -7.32 -3.68
C LEU A 55 21.49 -7.26 -4.57
N LYS A 56 21.44 -7.88 -5.76
CA LYS A 56 22.54 -7.79 -6.73
C LYS A 56 22.67 -6.36 -7.27
N SER A 57 21.56 -5.68 -7.56
CA SER A 57 21.57 -4.27 -7.97
C SER A 57 22.14 -3.37 -6.86
N ALA A 58 21.68 -3.53 -5.61
CA ALA A 58 22.20 -2.79 -4.46
C ALA A 58 23.72 -2.98 -4.29
N LYS A 59 24.19 -4.21 -4.46
CA LYS A 59 25.63 -4.52 -4.44
C LYS A 59 26.41 -3.76 -5.52
N GLU A 60 25.87 -3.64 -6.74
CA GLU A 60 26.53 -2.88 -7.80
C GLU A 60 26.51 -1.37 -7.52
N ILE A 61 25.41 -0.84 -6.98
CA ILE A 61 25.32 0.57 -6.53
C ILE A 61 26.40 0.86 -5.49
N ILE A 62 26.51 0.04 -4.45
CA ILE A 62 27.53 0.21 -3.39
C ILE A 62 28.95 0.19 -3.98
N ARG A 63 29.24 -0.65 -4.98
CA ARG A 63 30.55 -0.66 -5.65
C ARG A 63 30.80 0.62 -6.44
N TYR A 64 29.79 1.12 -7.15
CA TYR A 64 29.88 2.35 -7.93
C TYR A 64 30.18 3.55 -7.03
N LEU A 65 29.45 3.71 -5.92
CA LEU A 65 29.66 4.80 -4.96
C LEU A 65 31.05 4.74 -4.32
N ASN A 66 31.51 3.53 -3.95
CA ASN A 66 32.86 3.36 -3.39
C ASN A 66 33.99 3.71 -4.38
N ALA A 67 33.77 3.48 -5.68
CA ALA A 67 34.77 3.78 -6.70
C ALA A 67 34.82 5.27 -7.08
N ASN A 68 33.73 6.02 -6.91
CA ASN A 68 33.58 7.42 -7.38
C ASN A 68 33.31 8.42 -6.24
N ARG A 69 33.90 8.16 -5.07
CA ARG A 69 33.61 8.89 -3.82
C ARG A 69 33.75 10.42 -3.90
N GLU A 70 34.68 10.93 -4.70
CA GLU A 70 34.89 12.38 -4.86
C GLU A 70 33.88 13.04 -5.81
N GLU A 71 33.35 12.29 -6.77
CA GLU A 71 32.44 12.80 -7.82
C GLU A 71 30.98 12.79 -7.33
N ALA A 72 30.60 11.76 -6.57
CA ALA A 72 29.24 11.59 -6.04
C ALA A 72 28.89 12.60 -4.92
N SER A 73 29.89 13.02 -4.14
CA SER A 73 29.74 14.08 -3.12
C SER A 73 29.49 15.47 -3.71
N PHE A 74 29.79 15.70 -4.99
CA PHE A 74 29.65 17.01 -5.65
C PHE A 74 28.28 17.23 -6.28
N CYS A 75 27.58 16.16 -6.67
CA CYS A 75 26.37 16.22 -7.49
C CYS A 75 25.08 15.81 -6.75
N GLY A 76 25.15 15.49 -5.45
CA GLY A 76 23.98 15.02 -4.67
C GLY A 76 23.45 13.65 -5.11
N ILE A 77 24.23 12.93 -5.94
CA ILE A 77 23.88 11.61 -6.47
C ILE A 77 23.97 10.53 -5.37
N ASP A 78 24.75 10.77 -4.31
CA ASP A 78 24.93 9.82 -3.21
C ASP A 78 23.61 9.47 -2.49
N ASP A 79 22.74 10.44 -2.18
CA ASP A 79 21.57 10.20 -1.32
C ASP A 79 20.52 9.28 -1.98
N CYS A 80 20.15 9.50 -3.25
CA CYS A 80 19.13 8.68 -3.91
C CYS A 80 19.59 7.24 -4.18
N HIS A 81 20.87 7.03 -4.48
CA HIS A 81 21.44 5.70 -4.69
C HIS A 81 21.61 4.93 -3.38
N ILE A 82 21.85 5.63 -2.27
CA ILE A 82 21.91 5.04 -0.93
C ILE A 82 20.51 4.58 -0.50
N ASP A 83 19.47 5.39 -0.72
CA ASP A 83 18.09 5.02 -0.39
C ASP A 83 17.61 3.81 -1.20
N ASP A 84 17.84 3.80 -2.53
CA ASP A 84 17.50 2.66 -3.39
C ASP A 84 18.22 1.37 -2.97
N ALA A 85 19.51 1.48 -2.60
CA ALA A 85 20.28 0.34 -2.11
C ALA A 85 19.80 -0.13 -0.73
N ALA A 86 19.43 0.79 0.16
CA ALA A 86 18.91 0.47 1.48
C ALA A 86 17.55 -0.22 1.40
N GLU A 87 16.64 0.24 0.53
CA GLU A 87 15.34 -0.39 0.30
C GLU A 87 15.49 -1.80 -0.29
N ALA A 88 16.37 -1.96 -1.28
CA ALA A 88 16.67 -3.26 -1.89
C ALA A 88 17.34 -4.28 -0.95
N MET A 89 17.88 -3.83 0.20
CA MET A 89 18.47 -4.70 1.22
C MET A 89 17.44 -5.22 2.25
N ILE A 90 16.19 -4.77 2.19
CA ILE A 90 15.09 -5.30 3.00
C ILE A 90 14.56 -6.57 2.29
N THR A 91 14.52 -7.71 2.99
CA THR A 91 14.24 -9.03 2.38
C THR A 91 13.02 -9.75 2.99
N PRO A 92 11.81 -9.18 2.85
CA PRO A 92 10.60 -9.67 3.53
C PRO A 92 10.15 -11.09 3.10
N ALA A 93 10.33 -11.48 1.83
CA ALA A 93 10.02 -12.81 1.33
C ALA A 93 11.00 -13.85 1.88
N THR A 94 12.29 -13.51 2.00
CA THR A 94 13.27 -14.35 2.68
C THR A 94 12.93 -14.52 4.17
N ASP A 95 12.53 -13.46 4.86
CA ASP A 95 12.11 -13.53 6.27
C ASP A 95 10.85 -14.38 6.46
N ALA A 96 9.86 -14.21 5.58
CA ALA A 96 8.64 -15.01 5.57
C ALA A 96 8.94 -16.51 5.33
N PHE A 97 9.83 -16.83 4.39
CA PHE A 97 10.27 -18.19 4.13
C PHE A 97 10.97 -18.82 5.34
N LEU A 98 11.86 -18.09 6.01
CA LEU A 98 12.54 -18.57 7.22
C LEU A 98 11.56 -18.78 8.39
N ALA A 99 10.54 -17.92 8.52
CA ALA A 99 9.50 -18.07 9.52
C ALA A 99 8.62 -19.31 9.27
N GLU A 100 8.27 -19.56 8.01
CA GLU A 100 7.53 -20.76 7.59
C GLU A 100 8.35 -22.03 7.86
N LEU A 101 9.61 -22.06 7.46
CA LEU A 101 10.50 -23.20 7.72
C LEU A 101 10.65 -23.49 9.22
N ARG A 102 10.85 -22.46 10.05
CA ARG A 102 10.91 -22.63 11.51
C ARG A 102 9.61 -23.21 12.07
N THR A 103 8.48 -22.78 11.54
CA THR A 103 7.16 -23.26 11.96
C THR A 103 6.94 -24.70 11.54
N GLN A 104 7.27 -25.04 10.29
CA GLN A 104 7.19 -26.40 9.78
C GLN A 104 8.09 -27.36 10.57
N ALA A 105 9.37 -27.01 10.76
CA ALA A 105 10.31 -27.84 11.52
C ALA A 105 9.87 -28.06 12.97
N ARG A 106 9.32 -27.02 13.61
CA ARG A 106 8.73 -27.12 14.95
C ARG A 106 7.53 -28.06 14.99
N ASN A 107 6.63 -27.97 14.01
CA ASN A 107 5.44 -28.81 13.95
C ASN A 107 5.79 -30.28 13.69
N GLU A 108 6.70 -30.55 12.75
CA GLU A 108 7.19 -31.91 12.48
C GLU A 108 7.83 -32.54 13.74
N LEU A 109 8.61 -31.76 14.50
CA LEU A 109 9.18 -32.22 15.77
C LEU A 109 8.10 -32.50 16.83
N ILE A 110 7.09 -31.64 16.94
CA ILE A 110 5.95 -31.83 17.84
C ILE A 110 5.20 -33.12 17.49
N ASP A 111 4.98 -33.38 16.19
CA ASP A 111 4.28 -34.57 15.72
C ASP A 111 5.09 -35.84 15.98
N GLU A 112 6.40 -35.82 15.72
CA GLU A 112 7.28 -36.95 16.00
C GLU A 112 7.35 -37.26 17.50
N LEU A 113 7.52 -36.23 18.35
CA LEU A 113 7.52 -36.39 19.80
C LEU A 113 6.18 -36.91 20.31
N GLY A 114 5.07 -36.35 19.82
CA GLY A 114 3.73 -36.78 20.19
C GLY A 114 3.47 -38.25 19.83
N SER A 115 3.89 -38.67 18.64
CA SER A 115 3.80 -40.06 18.18
C SER A 115 4.64 -40.99 19.07
N ARG A 116 5.92 -40.65 19.31
CA ARG A 116 6.82 -41.44 20.15
C ARG A 116 6.32 -41.58 21.58
N PHE A 117 5.88 -40.51 22.23
CA PHE A 117 5.34 -40.59 23.60
C PHE A 117 4.04 -41.39 23.67
N THR A 118 3.18 -41.27 22.66
CA THR A 118 1.96 -42.09 22.56
C THR A 118 2.30 -43.57 22.40
N GLU A 119 3.29 -43.90 21.57
CA GLU A 119 3.78 -45.27 21.43
C GLU A 119 4.38 -45.78 22.75
N LEU A 120 5.26 -44.99 23.38
CA LEU A 120 5.93 -45.36 24.63
C LEU A 120 4.96 -45.61 25.78
N SER A 121 3.88 -44.82 25.85
CA SER A 121 2.79 -45.01 26.84
C SER A 121 2.07 -46.35 26.69
N LYS A 122 2.10 -46.95 25.49
CA LYS A 122 1.47 -48.24 25.20
C LYS A 122 2.43 -49.42 25.38
N THR A 123 3.74 -49.20 25.17
CA THR A 123 4.71 -50.29 25.00
C THR A 123 5.66 -50.51 26.18
N VAL A 124 5.96 -49.51 27.00
CA VAL A 124 6.98 -49.63 28.07
C VAL A 124 6.43 -50.29 29.34
N GLU A 125 7.18 -51.19 29.98
CA GLU A 125 7.00 -51.59 31.38
C GLU A 125 8.19 -51.06 32.19
N PRO A 126 8.01 -50.36 33.33
CA PRO A 126 6.95 -50.43 34.36
C PRO A 126 5.87 -49.32 34.30
N PRO A 127 4.82 -49.37 35.15
CA PRO A 127 3.67 -48.44 35.13
C PRO A 127 4.04 -46.96 35.29
N GLU A 128 5.07 -46.63 36.07
CA GLU A 128 5.52 -45.25 36.27
C GLU A 128 6.03 -44.62 34.96
N LEU A 129 6.69 -45.42 34.12
CA LEU A 129 7.19 -44.97 32.83
C LEU A 129 6.06 -44.83 31.79
N ARG A 130 5.00 -45.65 31.86
CA ARG A 130 3.78 -45.46 31.04
C ARG A 130 3.05 -44.17 31.41
N SER A 131 2.90 -43.90 32.71
CA SER A 131 2.31 -42.67 33.23
C SER A 131 3.10 -41.43 32.80
N GLY A 132 4.44 -41.48 32.90
CA GLY A 132 5.31 -40.40 32.43
C GLY A 132 5.19 -40.13 30.93
N ALA A 133 5.14 -41.17 30.11
CA ALA A 133 4.97 -41.04 28.66
C ALA A 133 3.58 -40.49 28.28
N ALA A 134 2.52 -40.91 28.97
CA ALA A 134 1.18 -40.37 28.77
C ALA A 134 1.10 -38.88 29.15
N GLY A 135 1.76 -38.48 30.25
CA GLY A 135 1.88 -37.08 30.64
C GLY A 135 2.64 -36.24 29.60
N ALA A 136 3.73 -36.78 29.05
CA ALA A 136 4.49 -36.12 27.99
C ALA A 136 3.67 -35.95 26.69
N ALA A 137 2.90 -36.98 26.28
CA ALA A 137 2.01 -36.88 25.12
C ALA A 137 0.90 -35.83 25.34
N ALA A 138 0.32 -35.77 26.54
CA ALA A 138 -0.68 -34.76 26.90
C ALA A 138 -0.10 -33.34 26.89
N PHE A 139 1.14 -33.17 27.36
CA PHE A 139 1.86 -31.90 27.32
C PHE A 139 2.14 -31.45 25.88
N VAL A 140 2.62 -32.33 25.01
CA VAL A 140 2.82 -32.03 23.58
C VAL A 140 1.50 -31.65 22.89
N SER A 141 0.39 -32.32 23.23
CA SER A 141 -0.95 -31.97 22.74
C SER A 141 -1.42 -30.60 23.24
N ALA A 142 -1.10 -30.23 24.48
CA ALA A 142 -1.39 -28.90 25.02
C ALA A 142 -0.60 -27.79 24.32
N PHE A 143 0.66 -28.05 23.95
CA PHE A 143 1.46 -27.13 23.11
C PHE A 143 0.79 -26.89 21.75
N ARG A 144 0.27 -27.95 21.10
CA ARG A 144 -0.49 -27.83 19.85
C ARG A 144 -1.75 -26.97 20.02
N LYS A 145 -2.49 -27.16 21.11
CA LYS A 145 -3.71 -26.38 21.39
C LYS A 145 -3.41 -24.89 21.67
N GLY A 146 -2.25 -24.59 22.25
CA GLY A 146 -1.75 -23.22 22.39
C GLY A 146 -1.48 -22.56 21.04
N THR A 147 -0.98 -23.31 20.04
CA THR A 147 -0.76 -22.78 18.68
C THR A 147 -2.04 -22.56 17.88
N GLU A 148 -3.10 -23.35 18.11
CA GLU A 148 -4.43 -23.09 17.50
C GLU A 148 -5.03 -21.77 18.00
N LEU A 149 -4.83 -21.43 19.28
CA LEU A 149 -5.25 -20.14 19.84
C LEU A 149 -4.43 -18.96 19.29
N GLU A 150 -3.13 -19.15 19.01
CA GLU A 150 -2.31 -18.15 18.30
C GLU A 150 -2.76 -17.96 16.85
N ILE A 151 -3.15 -19.04 16.16
CA ILE A 151 -3.74 -18.95 14.81
C ILE A 151 -5.08 -18.20 14.85
N GLU A 152 -5.95 -18.50 15.81
CA GLU A 152 -7.24 -17.81 16.00
C GLU A 152 -7.04 -16.32 16.31
N SER A 153 -6.02 -15.97 17.12
CA SER A 153 -5.59 -14.58 17.34
C SER A 153 -5.10 -13.92 16.04
N SER A 154 -4.29 -14.63 15.24
CA SER A 154 -3.80 -14.10 13.96
C SER A 154 -4.88 -13.93 12.89
N VAL A 155 -5.92 -14.79 12.90
CA VAL A 155 -7.11 -14.65 12.04
C VAL A 155 -7.94 -13.44 12.48
N ASN A 156 -8.06 -13.19 13.78
CA ASN A 156 -8.66 -11.95 14.29
C ASN A 156 -7.85 -10.71 13.88
N ASP A 157 -6.52 -10.79 13.87
CA ASP A 157 -5.68 -9.70 13.36
C ASP A 157 -5.88 -9.47 11.85
N ALA A 158 -6.03 -10.54 11.05
CA ALA A 158 -6.36 -10.44 9.62
C ALA A 158 -7.73 -9.81 9.39
N ALA A 159 -8.74 -10.19 10.17
CA ALA A 159 -10.09 -9.59 10.11
C ALA A 159 -10.06 -8.10 10.49
N ILE A 160 -9.24 -7.72 11.49
CA ILE A 160 -9.03 -6.31 11.88
C ILE A 160 -8.33 -5.54 10.75
N ILE A 161 -7.34 -6.13 10.07
CA ILE A 161 -6.69 -5.51 8.90
C ILE A 161 -7.70 -5.29 7.77
N GLU A 162 -8.55 -6.28 7.48
CA GLU A 162 -9.57 -6.16 6.44
C GLU A 162 -10.61 -5.09 6.79
N LEU A 163 -11.05 -5.02 8.04
CA LEU A 163 -11.93 -3.94 8.54
C LEU A 163 -11.28 -2.56 8.40
N LYS A 164 -9.99 -2.43 8.71
CA LYS A 164 -9.24 -1.17 8.53
C LYS A 164 -9.13 -0.77 7.06
N GLN A 165 -8.92 -1.74 6.17
CA GLN A 165 -8.89 -1.50 4.73
C GLN A 165 -10.27 -1.09 4.21
N GLN A 166 -11.34 -1.77 4.61
CA GLN A 166 -12.71 -1.39 4.25
C GLN A 166 -13.06 0.00 4.77
N TYR A 167 -12.68 0.33 6.01
CA TYR A 167 -12.88 1.65 6.58
C TYR A 167 -12.11 2.73 5.80
N SER A 168 -10.86 2.46 5.39
CA SER A 168 -10.10 3.38 4.53
C SER A 168 -10.76 3.58 3.16
N ARG A 169 -11.22 2.50 2.50
CA ARG A 169 -11.96 2.60 1.23
C ARG A 169 -13.25 3.41 1.37
N LEU A 170 -13.98 3.24 2.48
CA LEU A 170 -15.18 4.03 2.76
C LEU A 170 -14.88 5.49 3.06
N GLN A 171 -13.76 5.78 3.74
CA GLN A 171 -13.27 7.15 3.94
C GLN A 171 -12.90 7.79 2.60
N GLU A 172 -12.11 7.12 1.77
CA GLU A 172 -11.75 7.57 0.42
C GLU A 172 -12.99 7.86 -0.43
N ALA A 173 -13.96 6.92 -0.47
CA ALA A 173 -15.21 7.10 -1.21
C ALA A 173 -16.05 8.28 -0.68
N ARG A 174 -15.97 8.58 0.62
CA ARG A 174 -16.70 9.71 1.22
C ARG A 174 -16.13 11.07 0.81
N TYR A 175 -14.84 11.16 0.48
CA TYR A 175 -14.22 12.39 -0.03
C TYR A 175 -14.21 12.49 -1.57
N ASP A 176 -14.68 11.46 -2.28
CA ASP A 176 -14.69 11.35 -3.76
C ASP A 176 -15.82 12.14 -4.44
N THR A 177 -16.09 13.37 -3.99
CA THR A 177 -17.14 14.20 -4.59
C THR A 177 -16.62 14.99 -5.81
N PRO A 178 -17.47 15.34 -6.80
CA PRO A 178 -17.06 16.19 -7.91
C PRO A 178 -16.46 17.53 -7.47
N ALA A 179 -16.94 18.13 -6.36
CA ALA A 179 -16.41 19.38 -5.84
C ALA A 179 -14.96 19.24 -5.33
N VAL A 180 -14.66 18.16 -4.60
CA VAL A 180 -13.30 17.88 -4.12
C VAL A 180 -12.36 17.63 -5.30
N LYS A 181 -12.80 16.84 -6.28
CA LYS A 181 -12.04 16.59 -7.53
C LYS A 181 -11.73 17.88 -8.28
N ASP A 182 -12.71 18.76 -8.42
CA ASP A 182 -12.54 20.02 -9.16
C ASP A 182 -11.51 20.96 -8.48
N VAL A 183 -11.52 21.04 -7.14
CA VAL A 183 -10.53 21.83 -6.37
C VAL A 183 -9.13 21.27 -6.52
N ILE A 184 -8.96 19.95 -6.38
CA ILE A 184 -7.67 19.27 -6.56
C ILE A 184 -7.16 19.45 -8.00
N ALA A 185 -8.04 19.27 -9.00
CA ALA A 185 -7.68 19.44 -10.40
C ALA A 185 -7.28 20.88 -10.72
N GLU A 186 -7.94 21.88 -10.13
CA GLU A 186 -7.53 23.28 -10.28
C GLU A 186 -6.17 23.55 -9.65
N ARG A 187 -5.91 23.02 -8.45
CA ARG A 187 -4.60 23.14 -7.81
C ARG A 187 -3.49 22.53 -8.68
N GLN A 188 -3.73 21.35 -9.24
CA GLN A 188 -2.80 20.70 -10.17
C GLN A 188 -2.61 21.52 -11.46
N ARG A 189 -3.67 22.14 -11.98
CA ARG A 189 -3.60 23.02 -13.15
C ARG A 189 -2.76 24.27 -12.85
N GLN A 190 -2.95 24.90 -11.69
CA GLN A 190 -2.14 26.06 -11.26
C GLN A 190 -0.66 25.71 -11.23
N GLN A 191 -0.29 24.56 -10.65
CA GLN A 191 1.09 24.08 -10.62
C GLN A 191 1.64 23.77 -12.03
N SER A 192 0.89 23.01 -12.83
CA SER A 192 1.38 22.49 -14.12
C SER A 192 1.32 23.48 -15.29
N VAL A 193 0.36 24.40 -15.28
CA VAL A 193 0.11 25.35 -16.37
C VAL A 193 0.65 26.74 -16.05
N GLU A 194 0.39 27.24 -14.83
CA GLU A 194 0.83 28.58 -14.43
C GLU A 194 2.22 28.57 -13.77
N GLY A 195 2.74 27.39 -13.40
CA GLY A 195 4.02 27.25 -12.72
C GLY A 195 3.99 27.65 -11.25
N TRP A 196 2.81 27.72 -10.62
CA TRP A 196 2.65 28.05 -9.21
C TRP A 196 3.00 26.83 -8.34
N THR A 197 4.29 26.52 -8.27
CA THR A 197 4.81 25.40 -7.50
C THR A 197 4.67 25.65 -5.99
N PRO A 198 4.79 24.61 -5.15
CA PRO A 198 4.88 24.80 -3.70
C PRO A 198 5.95 25.84 -3.29
N GLU A 199 7.10 25.84 -3.97
CA GLU A 199 8.18 26.79 -3.72
C GLU A 199 7.80 28.22 -4.10
N HIS A 200 7.07 28.41 -5.21
CA HIS A 200 6.50 29.71 -5.57
C HIS A 200 5.51 30.18 -4.50
N ASP A 201 4.67 29.28 -3.99
CA ASP A 201 3.71 29.63 -2.93
C ASP A 201 4.41 30.03 -1.62
N ASP A 202 5.60 29.47 -1.35
CA ASP A 202 6.44 29.82 -0.20
C ASP A 202 7.05 31.23 -0.32
N GLU A 203 7.10 31.83 -1.51
CA GLU A 203 7.49 33.23 -1.72
C GLU A 203 6.38 34.22 -1.30
N HIS A 204 5.13 33.75 -1.14
CA HIS A 204 4.01 34.57 -0.70
C HIS A 204 3.92 34.67 0.83
N GLY A 205 3.76 35.90 1.32
CA GLY A 205 3.63 36.23 2.74
C GLY A 205 2.24 36.78 3.10
N ASP A 206 2.07 37.18 4.36
CA ASP A 206 0.95 37.99 4.86
C ASP A 206 -0.48 37.50 4.51
N GLY A 207 -0.63 36.20 4.25
CA GLY A 207 -1.90 35.58 3.87
C GLY A 207 -2.39 35.95 2.46
N GLU A 208 -1.49 36.35 1.55
CA GLU A 208 -1.85 36.76 0.19
C GLU A 208 -2.66 35.69 -0.57
N LEU A 209 -2.32 34.40 -0.45
CA LEU A 209 -3.08 33.33 -1.11
C LEU A 209 -4.50 33.21 -0.53
N ALA A 210 -4.64 33.34 0.80
CA ALA A 210 -5.94 33.37 1.46
C ALA A 210 -6.77 34.60 1.07
N LEU A 211 -6.13 35.75 0.89
CA LEU A 211 -6.78 36.99 0.49
C LEU A 211 -7.25 36.94 -0.97
N ALA A 212 -6.44 36.37 -1.87
CA ALA A 212 -6.86 36.10 -3.24
C ALA A 212 -8.03 35.09 -3.28
N ALA A 213 -8.00 34.06 -2.42
CA ALA A 213 -9.11 33.12 -2.30
C ALA A 213 -10.40 33.80 -1.83
N SER A 214 -10.31 34.70 -0.84
CA SER A 214 -11.46 35.44 -0.34
C SER A 214 -12.08 36.32 -1.43
N CYS A 215 -11.26 36.96 -2.27
CA CYS A 215 -11.75 37.77 -3.39
C CYS A 215 -12.60 36.95 -4.39
N TYR A 216 -12.20 35.72 -4.72
CA TYR A 216 -13.01 34.84 -5.57
C TYR A 216 -14.30 34.37 -4.88
N ALA A 217 -14.25 34.10 -3.57
CA ALA A 217 -15.44 33.73 -2.79
C ALA A 217 -16.41 34.91 -2.61
N GLU A 218 -15.89 36.12 -2.39
CA GLU A 218 -16.64 37.37 -2.31
C GLU A 218 -17.27 37.71 -3.66
N ASN A 219 -16.56 37.49 -4.78
CA ASN A 219 -17.12 37.63 -6.12
C ASN A 219 -18.37 36.75 -6.27
N PHE A 220 -18.30 35.50 -5.80
CA PHE A 220 -19.48 34.64 -5.73
C PHE A 220 -20.61 35.24 -4.87
N ALA A 221 -20.31 35.62 -3.64
CA ALA A 221 -21.30 36.11 -2.68
C ALA A 221 -21.99 37.41 -3.15
N LEU A 222 -21.21 38.35 -3.70
CA LEU A 222 -21.71 39.60 -4.21
C LEU A 222 -22.57 39.33 -5.44
N PHE A 223 -22.01 38.80 -6.53
CA PHE A 223 -22.69 38.70 -7.82
C PHE A 223 -23.78 37.63 -7.91
N SER A 224 -23.82 36.65 -6.99
CA SER A 224 -24.92 35.67 -6.92
C SER A 224 -26.25 36.27 -6.43
N THR A 225 -26.21 37.45 -5.79
CA THR A 225 -27.39 38.13 -5.22
C THR A 225 -27.91 39.31 -6.04
N TRP A 226 -27.24 39.70 -7.14
CA TRP A 226 -27.72 40.75 -8.04
C TRP A 226 -28.85 40.19 -8.93
N GLN A 227 -30.01 39.95 -8.30
CA GLN A 227 -31.30 39.69 -8.96
C GLN A 227 -31.98 41.04 -9.26
N ASP A 228 -31.42 41.84 -10.16
CA ASP A 228 -32.13 43.03 -10.66
C ASP A 228 -31.89 43.20 -12.15
N GLY A 229 -32.42 42.25 -12.94
CA GLY A 229 -32.74 42.43 -14.36
C GLY A 229 -31.60 42.64 -15.36
N GLU A 230 -30.37 42.91 -14.92
CA GLU A 230 -29.19 43.06 -15.77
C GLU A 230 -28.33 41.79 -15.71
N SER A 231 -28.06 41.20 -16.87
CA SER A 231 -27.09 40.11 -16.98
C SER A 231 -25.69 40.69 -16.80
N VAL A 232 -25.12 40.58 -15.59
CA VAL A 232 -23.70 40.87 -15.39
C VAL A 232 -22.90 39.76 -16.08
N ASP A 233 -22.02 40.13 -16.99
CA ASP A 233 -21.02 39.20 -17.51
C ASP A 233 -20.03 38.88 -16.38
N TRP A 234 -20.15 37.67 -15.82
CA TRP A 234 -19.33 37.21 -14.71
C TRP A 234 -17.83 37.27 -15.01
N SER A 235 -17.47 37.09 -16.29
CA SER A 235 -16.08 37.12 -16.73
C SER A 235 -15.49 38.53 -16.78
N ASP A 236 -16.34 39.57 -16.69
CA ASP A 236 -15.96 40.98 -16.66
C ASP A 236 -16.17 41.60 -15.25
N ALA A 237 -16.24 40.76 -14.21
CA ALA A 237 -16.39 41.25 -12.84
C ALA A 237 -15.16 42.10 -12.45
N PRO A 238 -15.37 43.32 -11.90
CA PRO A 238 -14.27 44.20 -11.51
C PRO A 238 -13.42 43.56 -10.41
N GLN A 239 -12.12 43.85 -10.44
CA GLN A 239 -11.18 43.42 -9.40
C GLN A 239 -11.58 43.98 -8.02
N PRO A 240 -11.66 43.12 -6.98
CA PRO A 240 -11.89 43.57 -5.61
C PRO A 240 -10.74 44.45 -5.09
N ALA A 241 -11.06 45.43 -4.25
CA ALA A 241 -10.07 46.38 -3.71
C ALA A 241 -8.98 45.71 -2.83
N ASN A 242 -9.31 44.56 -2.25
CA ASN A 242 -8.45 43.73 -1.43
C ASN A 242 -7.67 42.67 -2.24
N TRP A 243 -7.79 42.63 -3.56
CA TRP A 243 -7.02 41.69 -4.36
C TRP A 243 -5.52 41.97 -4.26
N PRO A 244 -4.68 40.96 -3.93
CA PRO A 244 -3.28 41.19 -3.57
C PRO A 244 -2.31 41.36 -4.76
N TRP A 245 -2.73 41.02 -5.99
CA TRP A 245 -1.83 40.95 -7.15
C TRP A 245 -2.18 41.93 -8.27
N SER A 246 -1.38 41.97 -9.34
CA SER A 246 -1.71 42.79 -10.51
C SER A 246 -3.05 42.36 -11.14
N LEU A 247 -3.72 43.33 -11.79
CA LEU A 247 -5.03 43.14 -12.41
C LEU A 247 -5.05 42.01 -13.44
N GLU A 248 -3.93 41.73 -14.12
CA GLU A 248 -3.83 40.67 -15.13
C GLU A 248 -4.06 39.25 -14.56
N TRP A 249 -3.90 39.08 -13.25
CA TRP A 249 -4.14 37.82 -12.55
C TRP A 249 -5.56 37.69 -12.00
N TRP A 250 -6.35 38.76 -12.03
CA TRP A 250 -7.78 38.69 -11.75
C TRP A 250 -8.51 38.13 -12.97
N LYS A 251 -8.94 36.88 -12.88
CA LYS A 251 -9.57 36.14 -13.99
C LYS A 251 -10.88 35.49 -13.52
N PRO A 252 -11.93 36.27 -13.17
CA PRO A 252 -13.23 35.72 -12.82
C PRO A 252 -13.82 34.99 -14.03
N SER A 253 -14.64 33.98 -13.80
CA SER A 253 -15.06 33.09 -14.90
C SER A 253 -16.50 32.61 -14.79
N SER A 254 -16.83 31.90 -13.73
CA SER A 254 -18.21 31.52 -13.43
C SER A 254 -18.36 31.31 -11.93
N PRO A 255 -19.58 31.37 -11.40
CA PRO A 255 -19.82 31.22 -9.96
C PRO A 255 -19.16 29.96 -9.38
N ARG A 256 -19.35 28.80 -10.04
CA ARG A 256 -18.75 27.54 -9.59
C ARG A 256 -17.23 27.53 -9.75
N ARG A 257 -16.70 28.06 -10.87
CA ARG A 257 -15.27 28.01 -11.15
C ARG A 257 -14.48 28.93 -10.22
N ASP A 258 -15.04 30.06 -9.83
CA ASP A 258 -14.40 30.99 -8.90
C ASP A 258 -14.34 30.38 -7.49
N LEU A 259 -15.39 29.69 -7.03
CA LEU A 259 -15.32 28.92 -5.77
C LEU A 259 -14.27 27.79 -5.83
N VAL A 260 -14.11 27.14 -6.98
CA VAL A 260 -13.06 26.13 -7.18
C VAL A 260 -11.66 26.75 -7.11
N LYS A 261 -11.45 27.92 -7.73
CA LYS A 261 -10.19 28.69 -7.62
C LYS A 261 -9.92 29.12 -6.19
N ALA A 262 -10.94 29.61 -5.48
CA ALA A 262 -10.84 29.97 -4.06
C ALA A 262 -10.41 28.76 -3.23
N GLY A 263 -11.05 27.60 -3.43
CA GLY A 263 -10.67 26.36 -2.75
C GLY A 263 -9.23 25.92 -3.04
N ALA A 264 -8.77 26.04 -4.29
CA ALA A 264 -7.40 25.70 -4.66
C ALA A 264 -6.37 26.65 -4.03
N LEU A 265 -6.67 27.95 -3.93
CA LEU A 265 -5.81 28.94 -3.27
C LEU A 265 -5.77 28.76 -1.74
N ILE A 266 -6.90 28.40 -1.11
CA ILE A 266 -6.92 28.00 0.31
C ILE A 266 -6.08 26.75 0.54
N LEU A 267 -6.18 25.76 -0.34
CA LEU A 267 -5.36 24.56 -0.27
C LEU A 267 -3.87 24.92 -0.37
N ALA A 268 -3.49 25.81 -1.28
CA ALA A 268 -2.13 26.30 -1.42
C ALA A 268 -1.62 27.02 -0.16
N GLU A 269 -2.45 27.87 0.48
CA GLU A 269 -2.12 28.56 1.74
C GLU A 269 -1.88 27.57 2.89
N ILE A 270 -2.74 26.55 3.03
CA ILE A 270 -2.56 25.48 4.02
C ILE A 270 -1.28 24.71 3.71
N GLU A 271 -1.11 24.33 2.45
CA GLU A 271 0.13 23.93 1.75
C GLU A 271 1.39 24.55 2.37
N ARG A 272 1.46 25.87 2.18
CA ARG A 272 2.57 26.74 2.58
C ARG A 272 2.74 26.78 4.09
N GLY A 273 1.63 26.93 4.82
CA GLY A 273 1.62 27.02 6.28
C GLY A 273 2.14 25.77 6.97
N ASP A 274 1.73 24.58 6.50
CA ASP A 274 2.20 23.30 7.01
C ASP A 274 3.71 23.12 6.78
N ARG A 275 4.24 23.53 5.61
CA ARG A 275 5.68 23.51 5.31
C ARG A 275 6.48 24.50 6.17
N ALA A 276 5.99 25.73 6.31
CA ALA A 276 6.61 26.75 7.14
C ALA A 276 6.68 26.27 8.61
N PHE A 277 5.58 25.69 9.12
CA PHE A 277 5.54 25.14 10.47
C PHE A 277 6.48 23.94 10.66
N ALA A 278 6.55 23.02 9.71
CA ALA A 278 7.46 21.88 9.78
C ALA A 278 8.93 22.33 9.85
N THR A 279 9.28 23.38 9.11
CA THR A 279 10.62 24.00 9.13
C THR A 279 10.90 24.64 10.49
N ASP A 280 9.99 25.50 10.98
CA ASP A 280 10.12 26.16 12.27
C ASP A 280 10.17 25.17 13.46
N ALA A 281 9.39 24.09 13.41
CA ALA A 281 9.38 23.06 14.45
C ALA A 281 10.74 22.33 14.54
N LYS A 282 11.37 22.07 13.39
CA LYS A 282 12.70 21.46 13.30
C LYS A 282 13.80 22.38 13.86
N GLU A 283 13.65 23.69 13.68
CA GLU A 283 14.64 24.68 14.12
C GLU A 283 14.45 25.17 15.56
N ARG A 284 13.22 25.21 16.08
CA ARG A 284 12.88 25.90 17.35
C ARG A 284 12.17 25.05 18.40
N GLY A 285 12.03 23.73 18.21
CA GLY A 285 11.44 22.82 19.21
C GLY A 285 9.97 23.12 19.53
N GLY A 286 9.18 23.38 18.48
CA GLY A 286 8.06 24.31 18.47
C GLY A 286 6.83 24.07 19.34
N VAL A 287 6.00 25.13 19.41
CA VAL A 287 4.59 25.07 19.81
C VAL A 287 3.75 26.04 18.94
N LEU A 288 2.87 25.45 18.11
CA LEU A 288 1.59 25.92 17.54
C LEU A 288 1.52 26.87 16.34
N TRP A 289 1.12 26.31 15.19
CA TRP A 289 0.55 27.04 14.05
C TRP A 289 -0.98 27.26 14.17
N LEU A 290 -1.69 26.44 14.96
CA LEU A 290 -3.16 26.55 15.16
C LEU A 290 -3.61 26.09 16.56
N LYS A 291 -3.38 26.89 17.61
CA LYS A 291 -4.20 26.84 18.84
C LYS A 291 -4.96 28.13 18.98
#